data_AF-B0N3C8-F1
#
_entry.id   AF-B0N3C8-F1
#
_cell.length_a   1.000
_cell.length_b   1.000
_cell.length_c   1.000
_cell.angle_alpha   90.00
_cell.angle_beta   90.00
_cell.angle_gamma   90.00
#
_symmetry.space_group_name_H-M   'P 1'
#
loop_
_entity.id
_entity.type
_entity.pdbx_description
1 polymer ?
#
loop_
_entity_poly.entity_id
_entity_poly.type
_entity_poly.pdbx_seq_one_letter_code
_entity_poly.pdbx_strand_id
1 'polypeptide(L)' 'MVENFDNHKKVDEQNRKIVLQLEAATSLYQMRGFQFTDELDLKNEKVMVLKK' A
#
# COMPACT_ATOMS: atom_id res chain seq x y z
N MET A 1 6.57 24.56 21.92
CA MET A 1 5.79 23.81 20.91
C MET A 1 6.63 23.47 19.67
N VAL A 2 7.91 23.12 19.82
CA VAL A 2 8.82 22.85 18.67
C VAL A 2 8.97 21.34 18.41
N GLU A 3 8.86 20.50 19.45
CA GLU A 3 8.99 19.04 19.34
C GLU A 3 7.89 18.37 18.52
N ASN A 4 6.70 18.97 18.44
CA ASN A 4 5.57 18.39 17.71
C ASN A 4 5.77 18.45 16.19
N PHE A 5 6.36 19.53 15.66
CA PHE A 5 6.51 19.73 14.21
C PHE A 5 7.48 18.74 13.56
N ASP A 6 8.59 18.43 14.22
CA ASP A 6 9.58 17.47 13.70
C ASP A 6 9.06 16.02 13.74
N ASN A 7 8.18 15.70 14.70
CA ASN A 7 7.54 14.39 14.76
C ASN A 7 6.53 14.22 13.61
N HIS A 8 5.76 15.26 13.27
CA HIS A 8 4.86 15.21 12.11
C HIS A 8 5.61 14.94 10.81
N LYS A 9 6.72 15.65 10.55
CA LYS A 9 7.52 15.41 9.33
C LYS A 9 8.10 14.00 9.24
N LYS A 10 8.50 13.41 10.38
CA LYS A 10 9.01 12.02 10.42
C LYS A 10 7.90 11.01 10.13
N VAL A 11 6.71 11.22 10.70
CA VAL A 11 5.54 10.39 10.43
C VAL A 11 5.13 10.49 8.96
N ASP A 12 5.13 11.70 8.39
CA ASP A 12 4.79 11.92 6.99
C ASP A 12 5.78 11.21 6.04
N GLU A 13 7.08 11.28 6.33
CA GLU A 13 8.10 10.60 5.54
C GLU A 13 8.02 9.07 5.68
N GLN A 14 7.71 8.55 6.87
CA GLN A 14 7.46 7.11 7.06
C GLN A 14 6.22 6.65 6.30
N ASN A 15 5.12 7.40 6.40
CA ASN A 15 3.88 7.11 5.66
C ASN A 15 4.13 7.12 4.15
N ARG A 16 4.90 8.10 3.65
CA ARG A 16 5.27 8.17 2.23
C ARG A 16 6.05 6.94 1.78
N LYS A 17 7.03 6.48 2.57
CA LYS A 17 7.79 5.25 2.27
C LYS A 17 6.88 4.02 2.23
N ILE A 18 5.94 3.90 3.17
CA ILE A 18 4.99 2.78 3.21
C ILE A 18 4.11 2.80 1.95
N VAL A 19 3.56 3.96 1.57
CA VAL A 19 2.75 4.08 0.34
C VAL A 19 3.56 3.67 -0.88
N LEU A 20 4.78 4.16 -1.03
CA LEU A 20 5.65 3.80 -2.17
C LEU A 20 5.94 2.28 -2.23
N GLN A 21 6.16 1.65 -1.08
CA GLN A 21 6.36 0.19 -1.01
C GLN A 21 5.10 -0.58 -1.40
N LEU A 22 3.92 -0.13 -0.97
CA LEU A 22 2.65 -0.75 -1.32
C LEU A 22 2.33 -0.60 -2.81
N GLU A 23 2.59 0.56 -3.40
CA GLU A 23 2.44 0.82 -4.83
C GLU A 23 3.36 -0.08 -5.66
N ALA A 24 4.63 -0.22 -5.25
CA ALA A 24 5.60 -1.09 -5.92
C ALA A 24 5.18 -2.57 -5.85
N ALA A 25 4.78 -3.06 -4.68
CA ALA A 25 4.30 -4.43 -4.50
C ALA A 25 3.07 -4.71 -5.37
N THR A 26 2.10 -3.79 -5.37
CA THR A 26 0.89 -3.87 -6.20
C THR A 26 1.23 -3.93 -7.69
N SER A 27 2.14 -3.06 -8.15
CA SER A 27 2.57 -3.00 -9.54
C SER A 27 3.22 -4.32 -9.99
N LEU A 28 4.05 -4.94 -9.14
CA LEU A 28 4.67 -6.23 -9.43
C LEU A 28 3.65 -7.37 -9.59
N TYR A 29 2.55 -7.37 -8.84
CA TYR A 29 1.47 -8.33 -9.03
C TYR A 29 0.72 -8.07 -10.34
N GLN A 30 0.42 -6.80 -10.64
CA GLN A 30 -0.24 -6.42 -11.89
C GLN A 30 0.59 -6.76 -13.13
N MET A 31 1.91 -6.54 -13.09
CA MET A 31 2.84 -6.95 -14.15
C MET A 31 2.84 -8.47 -14.39
N ARG A 32 2.52 -9.27 -13.36
CA ARG A 32 2.34 -10.72 -13.47
C ARG A 32 0.94 -11.13 -13.91
N GLY A 33 0.07 -10.17 -14.26
CA GLY A 33 -1.29 -10.41 -14.75
C GLY A 33 -2.35 -10.51 -13.64
N PHE A 34 -2.01 -10.23 -12.39
CA PHE A 34 -3.00 -10.19 -11.31
C PHE A 34 -3.85 -8.92 -11.40
N GLN A 35 -5.15 -9.07 -11.22
CA GLN A 35 -6.10 -7.96 -11.17
C GLN A 35 -6.78 -7.95 -9.80
N PHE A 36 -7.02 -6.76 -9.25
CA PHE A 36 -7.89 -6.63 -8.09
C PHE A 36 -9.31 -7.05 -8.44
N THR A 37 -9.96 -7.64 -7.45
CA THR A 37 -11.40 -7.87 -7.44
C THR A 37 -12.08 -6.85 -6.54
N ASP A 38 -13.39 -6.78 -6.61
CA ASP A 38 -14.19 -5.97 -5.67
C ASP A 38 -14.39 -6.67 -4.31
N GLU A 39 -13.81 -7.88 -4.14
CA GLU A 39 -13.94 -8.68 -2.92
C GLU A 39 -12.87 -8.34 -1.88
N LEU A 40 -13.25 -8.51 -0.62
CA LEU A 40 -12.36 -8.47 0.54
C LEU A 40 -12.24 -9.85 1.15
N ASP A 41 -11.05 -10.20 1.63
CA ASP A 41 -10.82 -11.45 2.32
C ASP A 41 -11.31 -11.41 3.78
N LEU A 42 -11.11 -12.50 4.53
CA LEU A 42 -11.52 -12.60 5.94
C LEU A 42 -10.79 -11.62 6.87
N LYS A 43 -9.73 -10.97 6.40
CA LYS A 43 -8.97 -9.94 7.10
C LYS A 43 -9.29 -8.53 6.60
N ASN A 44 -10.29 -8.38 5.73
CA ASN A 44 -10.64 -7.15 5.03
C ASN A 44 -9.53 -6.63 4.09
N GLU A 45 -8.68 -7.51 3.59
CA GLU A 45 -7.67 -7.18 2.58
C GLU A 45 -8.26 -7.32 1.17
N LYS A 46 -7.84 -6.45 0.23
CA LYS A 46 -8.29 -6.53 -1.16
C LYS A 46 -7.75 -7.80 -1.83
N VAL A 47 -8.64 -8.56 -2.44
CA VAL A 47 -8.27 -9.81 -3.12
C VAL A 47 -7.80 -9.51 -4.56
N MET A 48 -6.65 -10.08 -4.92
CA MET A 48 -6.12 -10.08 -6.30
C MET A 48 -6.17 -11.49 -6.89
N VAL A 49 -6.55 -11.61 -8.16
CA VAL A 49 -6.64 -12.89 -8.88
C VAL A 49 -5.87 -12.84 -10.19
N LEU A 50 -5.24 -13.95 -10.57
CA LEU A 50 -4.60 -14.11 -11.88
C LEU A 50 -5.68 -14.47 -12.91
N LYS A 51 -5.97 -13.58 -13.86
CA LYS A 51 -6.78 -13.96 -15.02
C LYS A 51 -5.92 -14.78 -15.98
N LYS A 52 -6.32 -16.04 -16.20
CA LYS A 52 -5.77 -16.91 -17.24
C LYS A 52 -6.29 -16.51 -18.61
#